data_AF-A0A3D1PPI2-F1
#
_entry.id   AF-A0A3D1PPI2-F1
#
_cell.length_a   1.000
_cell.length_b   1.000
_cell.length_c   1.000
_cell.angle_alpha   90.00
_cell.angle_beta   90.00
_cell.angle_gamma   90.00
#
_symmetry.space_group_name_H-M   'P 1'
#
loop_
_entity.id
_entity.type
_entity.pdbx_description
1 polymer ?
#
loop_
_entity_poly.entity_id
_entity_poly.type
_entity_poly.pdbx_seq_one_letter_code
_entity_poly.pdbx_strand_id
1 'polypeptide(L)'
;MNENEFKNYYQILGIDKSLIDYVIYDKKKDGKYENKLRNEASKDKKIKEAYEICKNKLYKKYEDRIFKLEKESKLKIGMIERGIENNTDLLKKSKLIGEKESFEESVKYEVKEIKEQFNKRLAEIKEAYEALKTDGARKLYDDQLKEKELEKKNEREFLDETAYTFFEMSEREIELRADTKNNKIIKEAYNKKVEKYTKVLNDISLNPEQRKRAEDILKKAKEYYEKINTKEKRDTYKKELDLKEEIERKKINREKYSKIDQLDFKMIGTVKEGKNKGRKLVAKTENRNPQVVDLNDSRKIKISKTGEIIFKNSVLLCNSVNEYLISRIINGKEKKDKIYTNLSLPSLTEDNLDYYNCVVNEMLSEDVIEVVTKYNGGYIGMIEKDEASGGYKATIRDKSLNTEEQEIFAAVMINLENEKNKENKKQEDNSLEL
;
A
#
# COMPACT_ATOMS: atom_id res chain seq x y z
N MET A 1 3.92 19.55 -5.21
CA MET A 1 4.65 18.37 -5.73
C MET A 1 4.11 17.16 -4.98
N ASN A 2 3.64 16.11 -5.67
CA ASN A 2 3.13 14.90 -5.02
C ASN A 2 4.31 14.11 -4.42
N GLU A 3 4.22 13.72 -3.14
CA GLU A 3 5.24 12.93 -2.44
C GLU A 3 5.12 11.41 -2.62
N ASN A 4 4.10 10.92 -3.35
CA ASN A 4 3.81 9.47 -3.47
C ASN A 4 3.86 8.91 -4.91
N GLU A 5 4.63 9.52 -5.82
CA GLU A 5 5.04 8.77 -7.02
C GLU A 5 6.19 7.85 -6.65
N PHE A 6 5.99 6.53 -6.81
CA PHE A 6 7.05 5.53 -6.74
C PHE A 6 8.17 5.91 -7.72
N LYS A 7 9.24 6.55 -7.23
CA LYS A 7 10.41 6.87 -8.05
C LYS A 7 11.30 5.64 -8.11
N ASN A 8 11.45 5.09 -9.31
CA ASN A 8 12.36 3.97 -9.52
C ASN A 8 13.83 4.43 -9.35
N TYR A 9 14.78 3.52 -9.08
CA TYR A 9 16.17 3.88 -8.82
C TYR A 9 16.86 4.58 -10.00
N TYR A 10 16.46 4.30 -11.24
CA TYR A 10 16.94 5.03 -12.42
C TYR A 10 16.50 6.52 -12.39
N GLN A 11 15.24 6.79 -12.05
CA GLN A 11 14.70 8.14 -11.87
C GLN A 11 15.34 8.88 -10.70
N ILE A 12 15.67 8.18 -9.60
CA ILE A 12 16.39 8.77 -8.47
C ILE A 12 17.79 9.23 -8.89
N LEU A 13 18.48 8.45 -9.74
CA LEU A 13 19.75 8.85 -10.35
C LEU A 13 19.59 9.82 -11.54
N GLY A 14 18.36 10.13 -11.96
CA GLY A 14 18.06 11.07 -13.03
C GLY A 14 18.50 10.58 -14.42
N ILE A 15 18.53 9.26 -14.62
CA ILE A 15 18.93 8.64 -15.89
C ILE A 15 17.82 7.71 -16.40
N ASP A 16 17.59 7.70 -17.71
CA ASP A 16 16.65 6.78 -18.34
C ASP A 16 17.34 5.42 -18.57
N LYS A 17 16.64 4.32 -18.28
CA LYS A 17 17.14 2.96 -18.48
C LYS A 17 17.56 2.72 -19.94
N SER A 18 16.80 3.23 -20.91
CA SER A 18 17.14 3.11 -22.33
C SER A 18 18.50 3.75 -22.66
N LEU A 19 18.87 4.85 -22.01
CA LEU A 19 20.16 5.52 -22.20
C LEU A 19 21.34 4.75 -21.58
N ILE A 20 21.06 3.87 -20.62
CA ILE A 20 22.05 2.94 -20.06
C ILE A 20 22.27 1.80 -21.03
N ASP A 21 21.22 1.25 -21.63
CA ASP A 21 21.35 0.09 -22.52
C ASP A 21 21.91 0.44 -23.90
N TYR A 22 21.68 1.65 -24.42
CA TYR A 22 22.08 2.04 -25.78
C TYR A 22 23.29 3.00 -25.84
N VAL A 23 24.16 2.79 -26.84
CA VAL A 23 25.14 3.78 -27.30
C VAL A 23 24.49 4.66 -28.36
N ILE A 24 24.71 5.96 -28.23
CA ILE A 24 24.43 6.95 -29.27
C ILE A 24 25.58 6.89 -30.30
N TYR A 25 25.26 6.33 -31.48
CA TYR A 25 25.89 6.48 -32.80
C TYR A 25 27.16 5.70 -33.18
N ASP A 26 27.00 4.60 -33.91
CA ASP A 26 27.96 4.11 -34.92
C ASP A 26 27.45 4.54 -36.31
N LYS A 27 28.25 5.29 -37.07
CA LYS A 27 27.89 5.72 -38.43
C LYS A 27 28.18 4.57 -39.39
N LYS A 28 27.13 3.98 -39.97
CA LYS A 28 27.30 2.99 -41.05
C LYS A 28 27.89 3.64 -42.30
N LYS A 29 28.48 2.81 -43.18
CA LYS A 29 29.03 3.24 -44.48
C LYS A 29 27.98 3.94 -45.38
N ASP A 30 26.69 3.71 -45.13
CA ASP A 30 25.55 4.34 -45.82
C ASP A 30 25.09 5.66 -45.17
N GLY A 31 25.76 6.11 -44.10
CA GLY A 31 25.42 7.34 -43.38
C GLY A 31 24.29 7.20 -42.34
N LYS A 32 23.70 6.01 -42.16
CA LYS A 32 22.69 5.75 -41.14
C LYS A 32 23.32 5.42 -39.80
N TYR A 33 22.65 5.79 -38.72
CA TYR A 33 23.06 5.45 -37.37
C TYR A 33 22.27 4.27 -36.83
N GLU A 34 22.92 3.32 -36.18
CA GLU A 34 22.26 2.23 -35.46
C GLU A 34 22.58 2.23 -33.97
N ASN A 35 21.59 1.81 -33.18
CA ASN A 35 21.69 1.64 -31.74
C ASN A 35 22.41 0.32 -31.44
N LYS A 36 23.56 0.39 -30.75
CA LYS A 36 24.29 -0.78 -30.28
C LYS A 36 24.16 -0.91 -28.76
N LEU A 37 23.99 -2.14 -28.28
CA LEU A 37 23.91 -2.43 -26.85
C LEU A 37 25.25 -2.17 -26.16
N ARG A 38 25.24 -1.51 -25.00
CA ARG A 38 26.42 -1.38 -24.14
C ARG A 38 26.79 -2.73 -23.53
N ASN A 39 28.09 -2.97 -23.39
CA ASN A 39 28.57 -4.04 -22.52
C ASN A 39 28.37 -3.65 -21.03
N GLU A 40 28.36 -4.64 -20.14
CA GLU A 40 28.03 -4.43 -18.73
C GLU A 40 28.98 -3.45 -18.02
N ALA A 41 30.29 -3.51 -18.30
CA ALA A 41 31.27 -2.56 -17.76
C ALA A 41 30.98 -1.10 -18.16
N SER A 42 30.49 -0.87 -19.38
CA SER A 42 30.10 0.45 -19.86
C SER A 42 28.81 0.95 -19.21
N LYS A 43 27.88 0.04 -18.87
CA LYS A 43 26.66 0.38 -18.12
C LYS A 43 27.00 0.80 -16.70
N ASP A 44 27.85 0.04 -16.01
CA ASP A 44 28.31 0.34 -14.65
C ASP A 44 29.01 1.69 -14.57
N LYS A 45 29.87 1.99 -15.57
CA LYS A 45 30.50 3.31 -15.70
C LYS A 45 29.46 4.43 -15.84
N LYS A 46 28.42 4.22 -16.66
CA LYS A 46 27.37 5.23 -16.88
C LYS A 46 26.53 5.49 -15.64
N ILE A 47 26.22 4.44 -14.87
CA ILE A 47 25.49 4.55 -13.60
C ILE A 47 26.33 5.28 -12.56
N LYS A 48 27.64 5.00 -12.48
CA LYS A 48 28.56 5.73 -11.61
C LYS A 48 28.64 7.22 -11.99
N GLU A 49 28.73 7.54 -13.28
CA GLU A 49 28.67 8.94 -13.75
C GLU A 49 27.37 9.63 -13.34
N ALA A 50 26.22 8.95 -13.49
CA ALA A 50 24.92 9.48 -13.09
C ALA A 50 24.84 9.75 -11.57
N TYR A 51 25.34 8.81 -10.75
CA TYR A 51 25.44 8.96 -9.31
C TYR A 51 26.25 10.20 -8.90
N GLU A 52 27.47 10.37 -9.44
CA GLU A 52 28.31 11.53 -9.10
C GLU A 52 27.66 12.85 -9.54
N ILE A 53 27.03 12.89 -10.72
CA ILE A 53 26.31 14.09 -11.19
C ILE A 53 25.13 14.41 -10.25
N CYS A 54 24.33 13.42 -9.89
CA CYS A 54 23.15 13.60 -9.04
C CYS A 54 23.56 14.05 -7.63
N LYS A 55 24.57 13.38 -7.05
CA LYS A 55 25.18 13.74 -5.77
C LYS A 55 25.68 15.18 -5.79
N ASN A 56 26.53 15.56 -6.75
CA ASN A 56 27.10 16.90 -6.81
C ASN A 56 26.04 18.00 -7.00
N LYS A 57 24.99 17.73 -7.79
CA LYS A 57 23.83 18.64 -7.90
C LYS A 57 23.10 18.83 -6.57
N LEU A 58 22.96 17.77 -5.78
CA LEU A 58 22.33 17.85 -4.45
C LEU A 58 23.18 18.68 -3.49
N TYR A 59 24.50 18.45 -3.43
CA TYR A 59 25.43 19.24 -2.62
C TYR A 59 25.36 20.73 -2.96
N LYS A 60 25.44 21.06 -4.26
CA LYS A 60 25.35 22.46 -4.71
C LYS A 60 24.02 23.11 -4.31
N LYS A 61 22.90 22.40 -4.50
CA LYS A 61 21.57 22.91 -4.12
C LYS A 61 21.45 23.15 -2.60
N TYR A 62 22.07 22.29 -1.79
CA TYR A 62 22.11 22.45 -0.34
C TYR A 62 22.95 23.67 0.06
N GLU A 63 24.16 23.79 -0.48
CA GLU A 63 25.06 24.93 -0.26
C GLU A 63 24.40 26.26 -0.64
N ASP A 64 23.79 26.33 -1.82
CA ASP A 64 23.09 27.53 -2.31
C ASP A 64 21.94 27.94 -1.37
N ARG A 65 21.18 26.95 -0.84
CA ARG A 65 20.05 27.20 0.07
C ARG A 65 20.51 27.70 1.43
N ILE A 66 21.55 27.10 2.00
CA ILE A 66 22.13 27.54 3.27
C ILE A 66 22.74 28.92 3.13
N PHE A 67 23.53 29.16 2.08
CA PHE A 67 24.14 30.47 1.83
C PHE A 67 23.10 31.59 1.71
N LYS A 68 21.99 31.33 1.01
CA LYS A 68 20.88 32.28 0.89
C LYS A 68 20.25 32.58 2.25
N LEU A 69 19.94 31.55 3.04
CA LEU A 69 19.35 31.69 4.35
C LEU A 69 20.25 32.47 5.31
N GLU A 70 21.56 32.16 5.34
CA GLU A 70 22.53 32.88 6.15
C GLU A 70 22.64 34.36 5.78
N LYS A 71 22.65 34.67 4.47
CA LYS A 71 22.72 36.05 3.98
C LYS A 71 21.48 36.86 4.37
N GLU A 72 20.30 36.30 4.16
CA GLU A 72 19.02 36.93 4.50
C GLU A 72 18.89 37.11 6.03
N SER A 73 19.34 36.12 6.80
CA SER A 73 19.33 36.18 8.26
C SER A 73 20.24 37.28 8.81
N LYS A 74 21.49 37.37 8.31
CA LYS A 74 22.44 38.44 8.70
C LYS A 74 21.89 39.84 8.43
N LEU A 75 21.24 40.03 7.28
CA LEU A 75 20.63 41.32 6.93
C LEU A 75 19.51 41.70 7.91
N LYS A 76 18.62 40.75 8.22
CA LYS A 76 17.48 41.00 9.11
C LYS A 76 17.92 41.21 10.56
N ILE A 77 18.89 40.42 11.04
CA ILE A 77 19.48 40.61 12.37
C ILE A 77 20.11 42.00 12.48
N GLY A 78 20.92 42.42 11.49
CA GLY A 78 21.52 43.77 11.50
C GLY A 78 20.51 44.91 11.44
N MET A 79 19.31 44.70 10.86
CA MET A 79 18.22 45.68 10.93
C MET A 79 17.63 45.78 12.35
N ILE A 80 17.43 44.64 13.01
CA ILE A 80 16.91 44.59 14.38
C ILE A 80 17.93 45.20 15.36
N GLU A 81 19.22 44.87 15.21
CA GLU A 81 20.31 45.43 16.03
C GLU A 81 20.38 46.96 15.94
N ARG A 82 20.34 47.52 14.72
CA ARG A 82 20.25 48.99 14.55
C ARG A 82 18.98 49.57 15.18
N GLY A 83 17.86 48.84 15.13
CA GLY A 83 16.62 49.23 15.79
C GLY A 83 16.77 49.28 17.32
N ILE A 84 17.51 48.33 17.91
CA ILE A 84 17.80 48.26 19.35
C ILE A 84 18.74 49.41 19.76
N GLU A 85 19.80 49.65 18.99
CA GLU A 85 20.80 50.68 19.26
C GLU A 85 20.19 52.09 19.25
N ASN A 86 19.35 52.39 18.27
CA ASN A 86 18.78 53.73 18.05
C ASN A 86 17.54 54.03 18.88
N ASN A 87 16.95 53.06 19.56
CA ASN A 87 15.78 53.31 20.42
C ASN A 87 16.23 53.88 21.77
N THR A 88 15.43 54.75 22.39
CA THR A 88 15.66 55.23 23.76
C THR A 88 14.63 54.69 24.75
N ASP A 89 13.51 54.15 24.26
CA ASP A 89 12.45 53.52 25.04
C ASP A 89 12.84 52.08 25.41
N LEU A 90 13.04 51.84 26.71
CA LEU A 90 13.44 50.54 27.27
C LEU A 90 12.45 49.43 26.94
N LEU A 91 11.14 49.73 26.90
CA LEU A 91 10.11 48.73 26.61
C LEU A 91 10.17 48.30 25.15
N LYS A 92 10.41 49.24 24.23
CA LYS A 92 10.59 48.93 22.81
C LYS A 92 11.88 48.18 22.53
N LYS A 93 12.98 48.49 23.26
CA LYS A 93 14.22 47.70 23.18
C LYS A 93 14.01 46.25 23.58
N SER A 94 13.35 46.01 24.72
CA SER A 94 13.08 44.65 25.20
C SER A 94 12.28 43.83 24.19
N LYS A 95 11.29 44.43 23.53
CA LYS A 95 10.53 43.76 22.45
C LYS A 95 11.42 43.38 21.26
N LEU A 96 12.26 44.31 20.78
CA LEU A 96 13.16 44.05 19.66
C LEU A 96 14.23 42.98 19.98
N ILE A 97 14.68 42.90 21.24
CA ILE A 97 15.57 41.82 21.71
C ILE A 97 14.85 40.47 21.61
N GLY A 98 13.61 40.37 22.12
CA GLY A 98 12.82 39.14 22.00
C GLY A 98 12.52 38.75 20.55
N GLU A 99 12.27 39.73 19.67
CA GLU A 99 12.12 39.49 18.22
C GLU A 99 13.41 38.94 17.58
N LYS A 100 14.58 39.46 17.98
CA LYS A 100 15.88 38.95 17.52
C LYS A 100 16.08 37.51 17.94
N GLU A 101 15.89 37.19 19.22
CA GLU A 101 16.06 35.84 19.77
C GLU A 101 15.11 34.84 19.09
N SER A 102 13.84 35.21 18.93
CA SER A 102 12.85 34.39 18.24
C SER A 102 13.22 34.14 16.77
N PHE A 103 13.73 35.15 16.08
CA PHE A 103 14.16 35.01 14.68
C PHE A 103 15.40 34.12 14.56
N GLU A 104 16.40 34.29 15.42
CA GLU A 104 17.60 33.44 15.45
C GLU A 104 17.26 31.96 15.72
N GLU A 105 16.32 31.69 16.62
CA GLU A 105 15.87 30.32 16.91
C GLU A 105 15.12 29.70 15.73
N SER A 106 14.27 30.49 15.05
CA SER A 106 13.60 30.06 13.82
C SER A 106 14.59 29.69 12.71
N VAL A 107 15.67 30.46 12.55
CA VAL A 107 16.71 30.19 11.54
C VAL A 107 17.46 28.89 11.86
N LYS A 108 17.79 28.64 13.14
CA LYS A 108 18.42 27.36 13.56
C LYS A 108 17.53 26.17 13.21
N TYR A 109 16.23 26.28 13.46
CA TYR A 109 15.28 25.22 13.14
C TYR A 109 15.23 24.96 11.62
N GLU A 110 15.14 26.02 10.80
CA GLU A 110 15.11 25.89 9.35
C GLU A 110 16.42 25.26 8.79
N VAL A 111 17.58 25.64 9.32
CA VAL A 111 18.87 25.02 8.96
C VAL A 111 18.88 23.52 9.29
N LYS A 112 18.34 23.14 10.47
CA LYS A 112 18.23 21.73 10.87
C LYS A 112 17.35 20.95 9.91
N GLU A 113 16.17 21.49 9.55
CA GLU A 113 15.25 20.85 8.61
C GLU A 113 15.89 20.68 7.22
N ILE A 114 16.59 21.71 6.72
CA ILE A 114 17.30 21.64 5.43
C ILE A 114 18.36 20.53 5.45
N LYS A 115 19.08 20.37 6.57
CA LYS A 115 20.10 19.33 6.74
C LYS A 115 19.49 17.93 6.80
N GLU A 116 18.37 17.76 7.48
CA GLU A 116 17.63 16.49 7.53
C GLU A 116 17.10 16.09 6.13
N GLN A 117 16.50 17.03 5.40
CA GLN A 117 16.04 16.82 4.02
C GLN A 117 17.20 16.45 3.09
N PHE A 118 18.35 17.10 3.24
CA PHE A 118 19.56 16.80 2.48
C PHE A 118 20.07 15.38 2.77
N ASN A 119 20.18 15.01 4.05
CA ASN A 119 20.67 13.68 4.45
C ASN A 119 19.74 12.57 3.95
N LYS A 120 18.42 12.76 4.07
CA LYS A 120 17.42 11.83 3.53
C LYS A 120 17.60 11.64 2.02
N ARG A 121 17.71 12.74 1.27
CA ARG A 121 17.87 12.68 -0.19
C ARG A 121 19.21 12.07 -0.62
N LEU A 122 20.28 12.31 0.15
CA LEU A 122 21.59 11.71 -0.10
C LEU A 122 21.56 10.19 0.15
N ALA A 123 20.85 9.73 1.18
CA ALA A 123 20.67 8.31 1.46
C ALA A 123 19.92 7.62 0.31
N GLU A 124 18.82 8.20 -0.18
CA GLU A 124 18.06 7.69 -1.33
C GLU A 124 18.94 7.55 -2.60
N ILE A 125 19.81 8.54 -2.87
CA ILE A 125 20.73 8.50 -4.02
C ILE A 125 21.78 7.39 -3.86
N LYS A 126 22.29 7.18 -2.64
CA LYS A 126 23.26 6.11 -2.36
C LYS A 126 22.62 4.74 -2.51
N GLU A 127 21.43 4.55 -1.94
CA GLU A 127 20.67 3.31 -2.06
C GLU A 127 20.39 2.95 -3.52
N ALA A 128 19.94 3.92 -4.32
CA ALA A 128 19.71 3.73 -5.75
C ALA A 128 20.98 3.33 -6.51
N TYR A 129 22.13 3.92 -6.15
CA TYR A 129 23.41 3.53 -6.75
C TYR A 129 23.81 2.10 -6.35
N GLU A 130 23.72 1.74 -5.07
CA GLU A 130 24.08 0.42 -4.57
C GLU A 130 23.24 -0.69 -5.20
N ALA A 131 21.95 -0.44 -5.45
CA ALA A 131 21.06 -1.38 -6.14
C ALA A 131 21.39 -1.55 -7.63
N LEU A 132 22.07 -0.59 -8.26
CA LEU A 132 22.34 -0.58 -9.71
C LEU A 132 23.82 -0.74 -10.09
N LYS A 133 24.73 -0.69 -9.11
CA LYS A 133 26.19 -0.56 -9.34
C LYS A 133 26.85 -1.74 -10.05
N THR A 134 26.22 -2.91 -10.05
CA THR A 134 26.74 -4.15 -10.68
C THR A 134 25.69 -4.80 -11.56
N ASP A 135 26.12 -5.60 -12.54
CA ASP A 135 25.23 -6.39 -13.40
C ASP A 135 24.27 -7.28 -12.58
N GLY A 136 24.76 -8.00 -11.57
CA GLY A 136 23.94 -8.87 -10.73
C GLY A 136 22.86 -8.11 -9.93
N ALA A 137 23.24 -7.01 -9.28
CA ALA A 137 22.30 -6.18 -8.53
C ALA A 137 21.27 -5.52 -9.45
N ARG A 138 21.71 -5.04 -10.62
CA ARG A 138 20.85 -4.43 -11.63
C ARG A 138 19.83 -5.43 -12.19
N LYS A 139 20.22 -6.66 -12.48
CA LYS A 139 19.29 -7.72 -12.92
C LYS A 139 18.24 -8.05 -11.86
N LEU A 140 18.67 -8.23 -10.61
CA LEU A 140 17.76 -8.48 -9.49
C LEU A 140 16.74 -7.34 -9.34
N TYR A 141 17.21 -6.09 -9.37
CA TYR A 141 16.35 -4.93 -9.29
C TYR A 141 15.41 -4.81 -10.50
N ASP A 142 15.90 -5.08 -11.71
CA ASP A 142 15.10 -5.06 -12.93
C ASP A 142 14.00 -6.12 -12.91
N ASP A 143 14.27 -7.30 -12.35
CA ASP A 143 13.28 -8.36 -12.22
C ASP A 143 12.25 -8.02 -11.12
N GLN A 144 12.67 -7.44 -9.99
CA GLN A 144 11.76 -6.87 -8.98
C GLN A 144 10.92 -5.71 -9.53
N LEU A 145 11.50 -4.87 -10.40
CA LEU A 145 10.80 -3.77 -11.04
C LEU A 145 9.77 -4.30 -12.04
N LYS A 146 10.12 -5.31 -12.84
CA LYS A 146 9.17 -6.00 -13.71
C LYS A 146 8.09 -6.70 -12.91
N GLU A 147 8.41 -7.32 -11.77
CA GLU A 147 7.43 -7.96 -10.89
C GLU A 147 6.48 -6.90 -10.30
N LYS A 148 6.97 -5.77 -9.80
CA LYS A 148 6.13 -4.64 -9.34
C LYS A 148 5.34 -3.98 -10.45
N GLU A 149 5.90 -3.87 -11.65
CA GLU A 149 5.20 -3.38 -12.84
C GLU A 149 4.15 -4.39 -13.31
N LEU A 150 4.42 -5.69 -13.19
CA LEU A 150 3.50 -6.78 -13.48
C LEU A 150 2.42 -6.88 -12.40
N GLU A 151 2.72 -6.63 -11.12
CA GLU A 151 1.75 -6.49 -10.04
C GLU A 151 0.88 -5.27 -10.28
N LYS A 152 1.45 -4.10 -10.61
CA LYS A 152 0.67 -2.91 -11.01
C LYS A 152 -0.10 -3.11 -12.31
N LYS A 153 0.42 -3.90 -13.23
CA LYS A 153 -0.24 -4.24 -14.49
C LYS A 153 -1.29 -5.32 -14.29
N ASN A 154 -1.14 -6.21 -13.32
CA ASN A 154 -2.17 -7.16 -12.90
C ASN A 154 -3.20 -6.46 -11.98
N GLU A 155 -2.84 -5.35 -11.32
CA GLU A 155 -3.80 -4.45 -10.67
C GLU A 155 -4.52 -3.55 -11.70
N ARG A 156 -3.85 -3.16 -12.80
CA ARG A 156 -4.41 -2.29 -13.86
C ARG A 156 -5.06 -3.02 -15.04
N GLU A 157 -4.65 -4.22 -15.41
CA GLU A 157 -5.34 -5.09 -16.39
C GLU A 157 -6.67 -5.58 -15.83
N PHE A 158 -6.86 -5.47 -14.52
CA PHE A 158 -8.09 -5.83 -13.83
C PHE A 158 -9.01 -4.63 -13.54
N LEU A 159 -8.61 -3.41 -13.91
CA LEU A 159 -9.49 -2.24 -13.99
C LEU A 159 -9.80 -1.96 -15.47
N ASP A 160 -11.03 -2.25 -15.90
CA ASP A 160 -11.52 -1.83 -17.22
C ASP A 160 -11.12 -0.38 -17.52
N GLU A 161 -10.59 -0.13 -18.73
CA GLU A 161 -10.29 1.22 -19.24
C GLU A 161 -11.41 2.21 -18.87
N THR A 162 -11.11 3.22 -18.05
CA THR A 162 -12.09 4.24 -17.64
C THR A 162 -12.34 5.24 -18.77
N ALA A 163 -13.44 6.01 -18.68
CA ALA A 163 -13.72 7.11 -19.60
C ALA A 163 -12.57 8.13 -19.63
N TYR A 164 -11.96 8.44 -18.49
CA TYR A 164 -10.86 9.39 -18.39
C TYR A 164 -9.60 8.87 -19.10
N THR A 165 -9.22 7.61 -18.87
CA THR A 165 -8.07 7.00 -19.55
C THR A 165 -8.31 6.83 -21.04
N PHE A 166 -9.54 6.49 -21.47
CA PHE A 166 -9.89 6.37 -22.89
C PHE A 166 -9.74 7.69 -23.65
N PHE A 167 -10.08 8.81 -23.00
CA PHE A 167 -9.92 10.15 -23.55
C PHE A 167 -8.53 10.76 -23.29
N GLU A 168 -7.59 10.00 -22.71
CA GLU A 168 -6.23 10.45 -22.39
C GLU A 168 -6.22 11.65 -21.43
N MET A 169 -7.10 11.62 -20.43
CA MET A 169 -7.33 12.68 -19.45
C MET A 169 -7.09 12.21 -18.02
N SER A 170 -6.70 13.13 -17.14
CA SER A 170 -6.58 12.87 -15.70
C SER A 170 -7.91 13.14 -14.98
N GLU A 171 -8.44 12.13 -14.30
CA GLU A 171 -9.61 12.25 -13.42
C GLU A 171 -9.42 13.34 -12.36
N ARG A 172 -8.26 13.32 -11.67
CA ARG A 172 -7.90 14.31 -10.65
C ARG A 172 -7.86 15.75 -11.18
N GLU A 173 -7.38 15.95 -12.41
CA GLU A 173 -7.42 17.28 -13.02
C GLU A 173 -8.83 17.76 -13.33
N ILE A 174 -9.73 16.83 -13.65
CA ILE A 174 -11.15 17.14 -13.88
C ILE A 174 -11.82 17.52 -12.56
N GLU A 175 -11.55 16.81 -11.46
CA GLU A 175 -12.10 17.15 -10.14
C GLU A 175 -11.70 18.55 -9.64
N LEU A 176 -10.48 19.01 -9.97
CA LEU A 176 -9.93 20.28 -9.48
C LEU A 176 -10.34 21.51 -10.30
N ARG A 177 -10.99 21.33 -11.45
CA ARG A 177 -11.33 22.39 -12.40
C ARG A 177 -12.80 22.78 -12.30
N ALA A 178 -13.10 24.00 -12.74
CA ALA A 178 -14.49 24.45 -12.88
C ALA A 178 -15.26 23.59 -13.90
N ASP A 179 -16.51 23.23 -13.56
CA ASP A 179 -17.35 22.33 -14.35
C ASP A 179 -17.54 22.77 -15.81
N THR A 180 -17.67 24.08 -16.03
CA THR A 180 -17.79 24.67 -17.38
C THR A 180 -16.56 24.42 -18.24
N LYS A 181 -15.37 24.47 -17.63
CA LYS A 181 -14.09 24.18 -18.29
C LYS A 181 -13.95 22.67 -18.57
N ASN A 182 -14.38 21.83 -17.65
CA ASN A 182 -14.37 20.38 -17.81
C ASN A 182 -15.27 19.91 -18.95
N ASN A 183 -16.50 20.43 -19.04
CA ASN A 183 -17.42 20.08 -20.11
C ASN A 183 -16.82 20.40 -21.50
N LYS A 184 -16.12 21.53 -21.61
CA LYS A 184 -15.42 21.92 -22.85
C LYS A 184 -14.28 20.95 -23.18
N ILE A 185 -13.40 20.65 -22.23
CA ILE A 185 -12.25 19.75 -22.43
C ILE A 185 -12.72 18.34 -22.82
N ILE A 186 -13.72 17.80 -22.11
CA ILE A 186 -14.29 16.47 -22.39
C ILE A 186 -14.89 16.43 -23.80
N LYS A 187 -15.62 17.49 -24.19
CA LYS A 187 -16.21 17.59 -25.53
C LYS A 187 -15.14 17.70 -26.62
N GLU A 188 -14.07 18.46 -26.39
CA GLU A 188 -12.93 18.56 -27.32
C GLU A 188 -12.22 17.21 -27.48
N ALA A 189 -11.97 16.50 -26.38
CA ALA A 189 -11.35 15.17 -26.41
C ALA A 189 -12.23 14.15 -27.15
N TYR A 190 -13.54 14.16 -26.90
CA TYR A 190 -14.51 13.35 -27.62
C TYR A 190 -14.49 13.65 -29.14
N ASN A 191 -14.59 14.92 -29.52
CA ASN A 191 -14.58 15.33 -30.92
C ASN A 191 -13.28 14.92 -31.63
N LYS A 192 -12.13 15.06 -30.95
CA LYS A 192 -10.82 14.65 -31.49
C LYS A 192 -10.76 13.14 -31.73
N LYS A 193 -11.28 12.33 -30.81
CA LYS A 193 -11.42 10.87 -31.00
C LYS A 193 -12.33 10.55 -32.18
N VAL A 194 -13.52 11.16 -32.23
CA VAL A 194 -14.49 10.93 -33.31
C VAL A 194 -13.90 11.30 -34.67
N GLU A 195 -13.27 12.46 -34.80
CA GLU A 195 -12.65 12.92 -36.04
C GLU A 195 -11.54 11.97 -36.49
N LYS A 196 -10.66 11.55 -35.57
CA LYS A 196 -9.57 10.61 -35.87
C LYS A 196 -10.10 9.29 -36.45
N TYR A 197 -11.08 8.66 -35.81
CA TYR A 197 -11.56 7.35 -36.25
C TYR A 197 -12.56 7.43 -37.42
N THR A 198 -13.25 8.56 -37.59
CA THR A 198 -14.04 8.80 -38.81
C THR A 198 -13.12 8.90 -40.04
N LYS A 199 -11.95 9.56 -39.91
CA LYS A 199 -10.95 9.59 -41.00
C LYS A 199 -10.42 8.19 -41.33
N VAL A 200 -10.19 7.36 -40.31
CA VAL A 200 -9.77 5.95 -40.50
C VAL A 200 -10.85 5.16 -41.26
N LEU A 201 -12.13 5.33 -40.92
CA LEU A 201 -13.23 4.62 -41.59
C LEU A 201 -13.45 5.03 -43.06
N ASN A 202 -13.02 6.24 -43.43
CA ASN A 202 -13.08 6.74 -44.80
C ASN A 202 -11.95 6.20 -45.70
N ASP A 203 -10.97 5.46 -45.15
CA ASP A 203 -9.93 4.82 -45.93
C ASP A 203 -10.47 3.59 -46.68
N ILE A 204 -10.33 3.58 -48.00
CA ILE A 204 -10.80 2.52 -48.89
C ILE A 204 -9.95 1.25 -48.74
N SER A 205 -8.71 1.37 -48.27
CA SER A 205 -7.77 0.26 -48.07
C SER A 205 -7.96 -0.51 -46.75
N LEU A 206 -8.92 -0.08 -45.92
CA LEU A 206 -9.13 -0.63 -44.59
C LEU A 206 -9.75 -2.04 -44.64
N ASN A 207 -9.15 -3.00 -43.95
CA ASN A 207 -9.69 -4.36 -43.90
C ASN A 207 -10.92 -4.45 -42.95
N PRO A 208 -11.75 -5.52 -43.06
CA PRO A 208 -12.98 -5.64 -42.26
C PRO A 208 -12.75 -5.65 -40.74
N GLU A 209 -11.64 -6.21 -40.28
CA GLU A 209 -11.33 -6.29 -38.86
C GLU A 209 -10.92 -4.92 -38.29
N GLN A 210 -10.12 -4.15 -39.03
CA GLN A 210 -9.74 -2.77 -38.69
C GLN A 210 -10.96 -1.85 -38.70
N ARG A 211 -11.87 -2.04 -39.66
CA ARG A 211 -13.13 -1.31 -39.75
C ARG A 211 -13.99 -1.54 -38.51
N LYS A 212 -14.20 -2.81 -38.15
CA LYS A 212 -14.93 -3.19 -36.94
C LYS A 212 -14.30 -2.59 -35.67
N ARG A 213 -12.97 -2.67 -35.54
CA ARG A 213 -12.26 -2.06 -34.39
C ARG A 213 -12.46 -0.54 -34.33
N ALA A 214 -12.44 0.16 -35.45
CA ALA A 214 -12.68 1.61 -35.48
C ALA A 214 -14.13 1.97 -35.13
N GLU A 215 -15.11 1.18 -35.60
CA GLU A 215 -16.53 1.32 -35.22
C GLU A 215 -16.75 1.08 -33.72
N ASP A 216 -16.14 0.02 -33.16
CA ASP A 216 -16.21 -0.29 -31.74
C ASP A 216 -15.62 0.85 -30.88
N ILE A 217 -14.51 1.44 -31.31
CA ILE A 217 -13.90 2.60 -30.63
C ILE A 217 -14.82 3.82 -30.68
N LEU A 218 -15.48 4.10 -31.81
CA LEU A 218 -16.43 5.22 -31.93
C LEU A 218 -17.66 5.00 -31.03
N LYS A 219 -18.18 3.77 -30.99
CA LYS A 219 -19.28 3.40 -30.10
C LYS A 219 -18.90 3.61 -28.64
N LYS A 220 -17.72 3.10 -28.24
CA LYS A 220 -17.17 3.26 -26.88
C LYS A 220 -16.94 4.73 -26.52
N ALA A 221 -16.44 5.54 -27.46
CA ALA A 221 -16.27 6.99 -27.27
C ALA A 221 -17.60 7.67 -26.95
N LYS A 222 -18.68 7.30 -27.64
CA LYS A 222 -20.01 7.86 -27.38
C LYS A 222 -20.52 7.45 -26.00
N GLU A 223 -20.41 6.17 -25.65
CA GLU A 223 -20.82 5.65 -24.34
C GLU A 223 -20.08 6.34 -23.20
N TYR A 224 -18.75 6.48 -23.30
CA TYR A 224 -17.96 7.18 -22.29
C TYR A 224 -18.25 8.66 -22.23
N TYR A 225 -18.40 9.34 -23.37
CA TYR A 225 -18.81 10.75 -23.36
C TYR A 225 -20.14 10.93 -22.63
N GLU A 226 -21.14 10.08 -22.89
CA GLU A 226 -22.44 10.14 -22.21
C GLU A 226 -22.37 9.86 -20.71
N LYS A 227 -21.32 9.20 -20.21
CA LYS A 227 -21.09 9.00 -18.78
C LYS A 227 -20.44 10.19 -18.07
N ILE A 228 -19.76 11.10 -18.79
CA ILE A 228 -18.97 12.17 -18.17
C ILE A 228 -19.24 13.58 -18.71
N ASN A 229 -20.17 13.74 -19.67
CA ASN A 229 -20.43 15.01 -20.35
C ASN A 229 -21.08 16.09 -19.47
N THR A 230 -21.64 15.75 -18.32
CA THR A 230 -22.14 16.70 -17.32
C THR A 230 -21.58 16.40 -15.94
N LYS A 231 -21.69 17.37 -15.02
CA LYS A 231 -21.25 17.22 -13.63
C LYS A 231 -21.94 16.04 -12.94
N GLU A 232 -23.28 16.03 -12.96
CA GLU A 232 -24.09 14.99 -12.32
C GLU A 232 -23.72 13.58 -12.79
N LYS A 233 -23.45 13.44 -14.09
CA LYS A 233 -23.02 12.17 -14.69
C LYS A 233 -21.61 11.78 -14.25
N ARG A 234 -20.68 12.74 -14.14
CA ARG A 234 -19.35 12.50 -13.55
C ARG A 234 -19.43 12.07 -12.10
N ASP A 235 -20.26 12.72 -11.29
CA ASP A 235 -20.43 12.36 -9.87
C ASP A 235 -21.02 10.95 -9.73
N THR A 236 -21.95 10.57 -10.62
CA THR A 236 -22.52 9.22 -10.68
C THR A 236 -21.46 8.20 -11.12
N TYR A 237 -20.73 8.51 -12.19
CA TYR A 237 -19.68 7.66 -12.72
C TYR A 237 -18.55 7.44 -11.71
N LYS A 238 -18.21 8.46 -10.92
CA LYS A 238 -17.24 8.36 -9.82
C LYS A 238 -17.68 7.33 -8.78
N LYS A 239 -18.93 7.38 -8.34
CA LYS A 239 -19.49 6.38 -7.42
C LYS A 239 -19.48 4.96 -8.00
N GLU A 240 -19.74 4.81 -9.30
CA GLU A 240 -19.64 3.51 -9.99
C GLU A 240 -18.20 2.98 -9.97
N LEU A 241 -17.21 3.85 -10.24
CA LEU A 241 -15.79 3.50 -10.19
C LEU A 241 -15.37 3.11 -8.77
N ASP A 242 -15.70 3.92 -7.77
CA ASP A 242 -15.35 3.67 -6.37
C ASP A 242 -15.97 2.34 -5.87
N LEU A 243 -17.23 2.06 -6.23
CA LEU A 243 -17.89 0.79 -5.91
C LEU A 243 -17.20 -0.40 -6.59
N LYS A 244 -16.78 -0.24 -7.84
CA LYS A 244 -16.08 -1.29 -8.58
C LYS A 244 -14.69 -1.57 -7.98
N GLU A 245 -13.95 -0.53 -7.64
CA GLU A 245 -12.67 -0.65 -6.93
C GLU A 245 -12.86 -1.35 -5.58
N GLU A 246 -13.93 -1.05 -4.84
CA GLU A 246 -14.25 -1.74 -3.59
C GLU A 246 -14.55 -3.23 -3.81
N ILE A 247 -15.33 -3.58 -4.84
CA ILE A 247 -15.66 -4.97 -5.17
C ILE A 247 -14.39 -5.76 -5.53
N GLU A 248 -13.54 -5.20 -6.39
CA GLU A 248 -12.28 -5.85 -6.79
C GLU A 248 -11.30 -5.95 -5.61
N ARG A 249 -11.17 -4.90 -4.78
CA ARG A 249 -10.38 -4.97 -3.54
C ARG A 249 -10.85 -6.12 -2.65
N LYS A 250 -12.17 -6.25 -2.46
CA LYS A 250 -12.76 -7.36 -1.69
C LYS A 250 -12.48 -8.72 -2.32
N LYS A 251 -12.49 -8.82 -3.65
CA LYS A 251 -12.16 -10.06 -4.37
C LYS A 251 -10.69 -10.45 -4.19
N ILE A 252 -9.75 -9.51 -4.39
CA ILE A 252 -8.31 -9.72 -4.18
C ILE A 252 -8.04 -10.13 -2.73
N ASN A 253 -8.61 -9.40 -1.77
CA ASN A 253 -8.44 -9.72 -0.35
C ASN A 253 -9.02 -11.09 -0.01
N ARG A 254 -10.16 -11.46 -0.61
CA ARG A 254 -10.71 -12.82 -0.48
C ARG A 254 -9.74 -13.86 -1.02
N GLU A 255 -9.24 -13.72 -2.24
CA GLU A 255 -8.30 -14.67 -2.83
C GLU A 255 -7.01 -14.81 -2.01
N LYS A 256 -6.53 -13.70 -1.44
CA LYS A 256 -5.31 -13.67 -0.63
C LYS A 256 -5.49 -14.34 0.73
N TYR A 257 -6.53 -13.97 1.46
CA TYR A 257 -6.68 -14.32 2.88
C TYR A 257 -7.71 -15.42 3.18
N SER A 258 -8.61 -15.75 2.25
CA SER A 258 -9.56 -16.86 2.43
C SER A 258 -8.83 -18.20 2.25
N LYS A 259 -8.90 -19.06 3.26
CA LYS A 259 -8.36 -20.43 3.21
C LYS A 259 -9.45 -21.49 3.25
N ILE A 260 -10.72 -21.09 3.06
CA ILE A 260 -11.87 -21.98 3.14
C ILE A 260 -11.76 -23.24 2.25
N ASP A 261 -11.11 -23.14 1.09
CA ASP A 261 -10.92 -24.28 0.18
C ASP A 261 -9.91 -25.31 0.69
N GLN A 262 -9.12 -24.96 1.72
CA GLN A 262 -8.15 -25.84 2.39
C GLN A 262 -8.74 -26.43 3.69
N LEU A 263 -10.01 -26.18 3.99
CA LEU A 263 -10.69 -26.73 5.15
C LEU A 263 -10.97 -28.22 4.95
N ASP A 264 -10.18 -29.07 5.61
CA ASP A 264 -10.50 -30.50 5.73
C ASP A 264 -10.68 -30.91 7.19
N PHE A 265 -11.93 -31.07 7.57
CA PHE A 265 -12.24 -31.49 8.92
C PHE A 265 -11.85 -32.96 9.25
N LYS A 266 -11.46 -33.78 8.27
CA LYS A 266 -10.90 -35.13 8.52
C LYS A 266 -9.53 -35.06 9.20
N MET A 267 -8.88 -33.90 9.16
CA MET A 267 -7.62 -33.65 9.86
C MET A 267 -7.79 -33.69 11.39
N ILE A 268 -9.02 -33.58 11.90
CA ILE A 268 -9.32 -33.70 13.32
C ILE A 268 -9.71 -35.14 13.67
N GLY A 269 -9.07 -35.68 14.71
CA GLY A 269 -9.33 -37.03 15.20
C GLY A 269 -10.80 -37.22 15.60
N THR A 270 -11.34 -38.41 15.39
CA THR A 270 -12.70 -38.76 15.83
C THR A 270 -12.67 -39.61 17.08
N VAL A 271 -13.65 -39.42 17.96
CA VAL A 271 -13.88 -40.29 19.12
C VAL A 271 -15.32 -40.77 19.11
N LYS A 272 -15.51 -42.04 19.48
CA LYS A 272 -16.83 -42.59 19.75
C LYS A 272 -17.16 -42.34 21.23
N GLU A 273 -18.22 -41.59 21.48
CA GLU A 273 -18.88 -41.54 22.80
C GLU A 273 -20.27 -42.18 22.65
N GLY A 274 -20.40 -43.42 23.12
CA GLY A 274 -21.65 -44.19 22.97
C GLY A 274 -22.01 -44.47 21.50
N LYS A 275 -23.26 -44.15 21.10
CA LYS A 275 -23.76 -44.32 19.72
C LYS A 275 -23.37 -43.16 18.79
N ASN A 276 -22.82 -42.06 19.32
CA ASN A 276 -22.49 -40.86 18.53
C ASN A 276 -20.99 -40.84 18.18
N LYS A 277 -20.69 -40.59 16.90
CA LYS A 277 -19.34 -40.30 16.41
C LYS A 277 -19.19 -38.79 16.29
N GLY A 278 -18.23 -38.21 17.01
CA GLY A 278 -17.91 -36.76 16.95
C GLY A 278 -16.43 -36.51 16.70
N ARG A 279 -16.09 -35.34 16.14
CA ARG A 279 -14.70 -34.86 16.02
C ARG A 279 -14.22 -34.33 17.37
N LYS A 280 -12.97 -34.62 17.74
CA LYS A 280 -12.45 -34.43 19.11
C LYS A 280 -11.80 -33.05 19.30
N LEU A 281 -12.63 -32.05 19.57
CA LEU A 281 -12.20 -30.94 20.43
C LEU A 281 -11.99 -31.48 21.85
N VAL A 282 -10.79 -31.28 22.39
CA VAL A 282 -10.42 -31.80 23.72
C VAL A 282 -11.00 -30.92 24.79
N ALA A 283 -10.83 -29.60 24.65
CA ALA A 283 -11.40 -28.61 25.54
C ALA A 283 -11.36 -27.22 24.88
N LYS A 284 -12.28 -26.35 25.28
CA LYS A 284 -12.10 -24.90 25.20
C LYS A 284 -11.85 -24.41 26.61
N THR A 285 -10.73 -23.73 26.84
CA THR A 285 -10.45 -23.08 28.12
C THR A 285 -10.77 -21.59 27.98
N GLU A 286 -11.64 -21.08 28.86
CA GLU A 286 -11.92 -19.66 28.94
C GLU A 286 -11.01 -19.01 29.98
N ASN A 287 -10.39 -17.90 29.61
CA ASN A 287 -9.52 -17.17 30.52
C ASN A 287 -10.36 -16.30 31.45
N ARG A 288 -10.42 -16.66 32.73
CA ARG A 288 -11.15 -15.89 33.75
C ARG A 288 -10.53 -14.51 34.01
N ASN A 289 -9.22 -14.38 33.78
CA ASN A 289 -8.47 -13.13 33.92
C ASN A 289 -7.72 -12.84 32.60
N PRO A 290 -8.40 -12.29 31.58
CA PRO A 290 -7.80 -12.02 30.28
C PRO A 290 -6.59 -11.10 30.40
N GLN A 291 -5.49 -11.46 29.74
CA GLN A 291 -4.37 -10.53 29.55
C GLN A 291 -4.76 -9.52 28.48
N VAL A 292 -4.52 -8.24 28.75
CA VAL A 292 -4.97 -7.12 27.93
C VAL A 292 -3.79 -6.21 27.58
N VAL A 293 -3.67 -5.85 26.32
CA VAL A 293 -2.76 -4.81 25.85
C VAL A 293 -3.59 -3.72 25.17
N ASP A 294 -3.43 -2.48 25.66
CA ASP A 294 -4.02 -1.29 25.08
C ASP A 294 -2.95 -0.56 24.24
N LEU A 295 -3.17 -0.51 22.93
CA LEU A 295 -2.27 0.15 21.99
C LEU A 295 -2.78 1.56 21.75
N ASN A 296 -1.99 2.54 22.16
CA ASN A 296 -2.34 3.96 22.05
C ASN A 296 -1.88 4.53 20.71
N ASP A 297 -2.29 3.88 19.62
CA ASP A 297 -2.21 4.48 18.29
C ASP A 297 -3.45 5.36 18.05
N SER A 298 -3.45 6.16 16.99
CA SER A 298 -4.58 6.99 16.58
C SER A 298 -5.91 6.21 16.40
N ARG A 299 -5.87 4.86 16.40
CA ARG A 299 -6.99 3.93 16.16
C ARG A 299 -7.50 3.23 17.43
N LYS A 300 -6.83 3.39 18.59
CA LYS A 300 -7.22 2.83 19.91
C LYS A 300 -7.64 1.36 19.83
N ILE A 301 -6.65 0.45 19.77
CA ILE A 301 -6.86 -0.99 19.67
C ILE A 301 -6.63 -1.65 21.03
N LYS A 302 -7.59 -2.49 21.45
CA LYS A 302 -7.48 -3.32 22.65
C LYS A 302 -7.48 -4.80 22.26
N ILE A 303 -6.47 -5.53 22.73
CA ILE A 303 -6.30 -6.97 22.45
C ILE A 303 -6.41 -7.72 23.76
N SER A 304 -7.32 -8.70 23.84
CA SER A 304 -7.55 -9.50 25.05
C SER A 304 -7.47 -11.00 24.74
N LYS A 305 -6.61 -11.76 25.42
CA LYS A 305 -6.60 -13.24 25.29
C LYS A 305 -7.76 -13.83 26.10
N THR A 306 -8.79 -14.34 25.42
CA THR A 306 -10.05 -14.80 26.03
C THR A 306 -10.13 -16.31 26.22
N GLY A 307 -9.31 -17.08 25.50
CA GLY A 307 -9.31 -18.52 25.67
C GLY A 307 -8.28 -19.25 24.82
N GLU A 308 -8.40 -20.56 24.81
CA GLU A 308 -7.58 -21.46 24.00
C GLU A 308 -8.42 -22.69 23.60
N ILE A 309 -8.29 -23.06 22.33
CA ILE A 309 -8.89 -24.26 21.76
C ILE A 309 -7.82 -25.35 21.78
N ILE A 310 -8.08 -26.44 22.50
CA ILE A 310 -7.23 -27.63 22.55
C ILE A 310 -7.93 -28.76 21.80
N PHE A 311 -7.24 -29.42 20.89
CA PHE A 311 -7.82 -30.46 20.03
C PHE A 311 -6.83 -31.60 19.78
N LYS A 312 -7.35 -32.74 19.29
CA LYS A 312 -6.52 -33.84 18.80
C LYS A 312 -6.56 -33.91 17.28
N ASN A 313 -5.39 -34.00 16.67
CA ASN A 313 -5.30 -34.22 15.23
C ASN A 313 -5.64 -35.68 14.85
N SER A 314 -5.56 -35.98 13.55
CA SER A 314 -5.90 -37.28 12.97
C SER A 314 -5.06 -38.44 13.54
N VAL A 315 -3.84 -38.13 14.00
CA VAL A 315 -2.90 -39.08 14.66
C VAL A 315 -2.98 -39.04 16.19
N LEU A 316 -3.98 -38.36 16.77
CA LEU A 316 -4.27 -38.24 18.20
C LEU A 316 -3.23 -37.48 19.04
N LEU A 317 -2.37 -36.68 18.40
CA LEU A 317 -1.50 -35.70 19.06
C LEU A 317 -2.31 -34.45 19.44
N CYS A 318 -1.95 -33.83 20.57
CA CYS A 318 -2.63 -32.64 21.06
C CYS A 318 -2.01 -31.38 20.46
N ASN A 319 -2.84 -30.54 19.86
CA ASN A 319 -2.50 -29.21 19.34
C ASN A 319 -3.42 -28.15 19.96
N SER A 320 -3.05 -26.89 19.82
CA SER A 320 -3.80 -25.78 20.41
C SER A 320 -3.70 -24.48 19.61
N VAL A 321 -4.71 -23.62 19.73
CA VAL A 321 -4.70 -22.26 19.20
C VAL A 321 -5.36 -21.30 20.19
N ASN A 322 -4.79 -20.11 20.35
CA ASN A 322 -5.31 -19.11 21.27
C ASN A 322 -6.46 -18.33 20.62
N GLU A 323 -7.44 -17.97 21.45
CA GLU A 323 -8.55 -17.09 21.11
C GLU A 323 -8.29 -15.69 21.68
N TYR A 324 -8.45 -14.67 20.84
CA TYR A 324 -8.36 -13.27 21.25
C TYR A 324 -9.61 -12.49 20.85
N LEU A 325 -9.98 -11.54 21.69
CA LEU A 325 -10.98 -10.52 21.40
C LEU A 325 -10.29 -9.20 21.08
N ILE A 326 -10.54 -8.70 19.88
CA ILE A 326 -9.98 -7.44 19.37
C ILE A 326 -11.09 -6.39 19.42
N SER A 327 -10.89 -5.32 20.20
CA SER A 327 -11.82 -4.19 20.28
C SER A 327 -11.18 -2.96 19.64
N ARG A 328 -11.86 -2.35 18.67
CA ARG A 328 -11.37 -1.19 17.89
C ARG A 328 -12.44 -0.13 17.76
N ILE A 329 -12.06 1.14 17.61
CA ILE A 329 -13.00 2.21 17.29
C ILE A 329 -12.93 2.50 15.79
N ILE A 330 -13.99 2.15 15.05
CA ILE A 330 -14.10 2.38 13.61
C ILE A 330 -15.28 3.34 13.39
N ASN A 331 -15.04 4.49 12.77
CA ASN A 331 -16.05 5.53 12.54
C ASN A 331 -16.84 5.91 13.81
N GLY A 332 -16.14 6.00 14.95
CA GLY A 332 -16.73 6.35 16.25
C GLY A 332 -17.52 5.23 16.95
N LYS A 333 -17.57 4.02 16.38
CA LYS A 333 -18.25 2.87 16.98
C LYS A 333 -17.25 1.80 17.42
N GLU A 334 -17.48 1.22 18.59
CA GLU A 334 -16.71 0.07 19.06
C GLU A 334 -17.09 -1.17 18.23
N LYS A 335 -16.11 -1.78 17.57
CA LYS A 335 -16.23 -3.06 16.87
C LYS A 335 -15.41 -4.11 17.61
N LYS A 336 -16.01 -5.28 17.84
CA LYS A 336 -15.38 -6.42 18.51
C LYS A 336 -15.32 -7.61 17.58
N ASP A 337 -14.13 -8.12 17.35
CA ASP A 337 -13.89 -9.28 16.47
C ASP A 337 -13.14 -10.35 17.26
N LYS A 338 -13.58 -11.61 17.17
CA LYS A 338 -12.85 -12.76 17.73
C LYS A 338 -11.88 -13.28 16.67
N ILE A 339 -10.63 -13.51 17.08
CA ILE A 339 -9.59 -14.05 16.20
C ILE A 339 -8.87 -15.23 16.85
N TYR A 340 -8.26 -16.07 16.00
CA TYR A 340 -7.51 -17.25 16.41
C TYR A 340 -6.11 -17.26 15.79
N THR A 341 -5.07 -17.30 16.63
CA THR A 341 -3.64 -17.27 16.22
C THR A 341 -2.71 -17.58 17.41
N ASN A 342 -1.39 -17.52 17.22
CA ASN A 342 -0.33 -17.68 18.23
C ASN A 342 0.28 -16.34 18.70
N LEU A 343 -0.54 -15.30 18.82
CA LEU A 343 -0.10 -13.95 19.18
C LEU A 343 0.58 -13.88 20.56
N SER A 344 1.75 -13.26 20.61
CA SER A 344 2.55 -12.99 21.81
C SER A 344 2.26 -11.58 22.30
N LEU A 345 1.36 -11.45 23.27
CA LEU A 345 1.04 -10.16 23.90
C LEU A 345 2.27 -9.47 24.51
N PRO A 346 3.20 -10.18 25.18
CA PRO A 346 4.44 -9.54 25.69
C PRO A 346 5.35 -9.00 24.60
N SER A 347 5.23 -9.48 23.36
CA SER A 347 6.04 -9.04 22.21
C SER A 347 5.42 -7.87 21.45
N LEU A 348 4.19 -7.46 21.79
CA LEU A 348 3.49 -6.29 21.25
C LEU A 348 3.94 -5.02 21.97
N THR A 349 5.18 -4.63 21.74
CA THR A 349 5.79 -3.41 22.31
C THR A 349 6.42 -2.57 21.20
N GLU A 350 6.60 -1.27 21.47
CA GLU A 350 7.29 -0.36 20.54
C GLU A 350 8.74 -0.79 20.26
N ASP A 351 9.39 -1.47 21.22
CA ASP A 351 10.74 -2.00 21.09
C ASP A 351 10.85 -3.18 20.10
N ASN A 352 9.74 -3.82 19.75
CA ASN A 352 9.67 -4.89 18.76
C ASN A 352 8.80 -4.47 17.57
N LEU A 353 9.26 -3.41 16.90
CA LEU A 353 8.51 -2.72 15.84
C LEU A 353 8.11 -3.65 14.69
N ASP A 354 8.93 -4.64 14.34
CA ASP A 354 8.60 -5.60 13.27
C ASP A 354 7.42 -6.49 13.64
N TYR A 355 7.40 -7.01 14.88
CA TYR A 355 6.28 -7.80 15.38
C TYR A 355 5.02 -6.93 15.51
N TYR A 356 5.17 -5.72 16.03
CA TYR A 356 4.10 -4.75 16.14
C TYR A 356 3.47 -4.45 14.78
N ASN A 357 4.29 -4.17 13.76
CA ASN A 357 3.80 -3.88 12.41
C ASN A 357 3.08 -5.08 11.79
N CYS A 358 3.66 -6.28 11.89
CA CYS A 358 3.05 -7.51 11.40
C CYS A 358 1.68 -7.79 12.05
N VAL A 359 1.58 -7.62 13.36
CA VAL A 359 0.31 -7.89 14.06
C VAL A 359 -0.68 -6.75 13.84
N VAL A 360 -0.32 -5.53 14.21
CA VAL A 360 -1.26 -4.41 14.37
C VAL A 360 -1.61 -3.78 13.02
N ASN A 361 -0.61 -3.50 12.19
CA ASN A 361 -0.83 -2.80 10.92
C ASN A 361 -1.28 -3.74 9.81
N GLU A 362 -0.85 -4.99 9.88
CA GLU A 362 -1.04 -5.95 8.81
C GLU A 362 -2.18 -6.93 9.13
N MET A 363 -2.03 -7.78 10.16
CA MET A 363 -3.02 -8.82 10.47
C MET A 363 -4.33 -8.28 11.05
N LEU A 364 -4.25 -7.26 11.90
CA LEU A 364 -5.41 -6.61 12.52
C LEU A 364 -5.94 -5.42 11.71
N SER A 365 -5.58 -5.32 10.42
CA SER A 365 -6.22 -4.36 9.51
C SER A 365 -7.71 -4.67 9.31
N GLU A 366 -8.50 -3.67 8.94
CA GLU A 366 -9.95 -3.85 8.73
C GLU A 366 -10.24 -4.85 7.61
N ASP A 367 -9.55 -4.71 6.48
CA ASP A 367 -9.68 -5.57 5.31
C ASP A 367 -9.38 -7.05 5.62
N VAL A 368 -8.30 -7.32 6.38
CA VAL A 368 -7.94 -8.69 6.76
C VAL A 368 -8.97 -9.27 7.71
N ILE A 369 -9.33 -8.54 8.77
CA ILE A 369 -10.29 -9.01 9.77
C ILE A 369 -11.67 -9.26 9.15
N GLU A 370 -12.13 -8.43 8.21
CA GLU A 370 -13.39 -8.66 7.51
C GLU A 370 -13.38 -10.00 6.76
N VAL A 371 -12.33 -10.26 5.97
CA VAL A 371 -12.22 -11.48 5.17
C VAL A 371 -12.08 -12.72 6.05
N VAL A 372 -11.16 -12.72 7.01
CA VAL A 372 -10.89 -13.90 7.85
C VAL A 372 -12.06 -14.22 8.79
N THR A 373 -12.79 -13.21 9.29
CA THR A 373 -14.00 -13.45 10.10
C THR A 373 -15.09 -14.09 9.25
N LYS A 374 -15.25 -13.63 8.00
CA LYS A 374 -16.29 -14.11 7.08
C LYS A 374 -16.01 -15.51 6.54
N TYR A 375 -14.77 -15.79 6.15
CA TYR A 375 -14.42 -17.01 5.43
C TYR A 375 -13.62 -18.03 6.26
N ASN A 376 -12.89 -17.58 7.28
CA ASN A 376 -12.01 -18.46 8.07
C ASN A 376 -12.42 -18.56 9.54
N GLY A 377 -13.61 -18.06 9.91
CA GLY A 377 -14.08 -18.07 11.30
C GLY A 377 -13.20 -17.25 12.25
N GLY A 378 -12.44 -16.28 11.75
CA GLY A 378 -11.50 -15.48 12.54
C GLY A 378 -10.11 -16.10 12.68
N TYR A 379 -9.82 -17.25 12.05
CA TYR A 379 -8.45 -17.75 11.96
C TYR A 379 -7.63 -16.88 11.00
N ILE A 380 -6.55 -16.28 11.53
CA ILE A 380 -5.71 -15.31 10.81
C ILE A 380 -4.32 -15.85 10.47
N GLY A 381 -4.12 -17.15 10.57
CA GLY A 381 -2.81 -17.78 10.40
C GLY A 381 -1.93 -17.68 11.64
N MET A 382 -0.77 -18.31 11.55
CA MET A 382 0.30 -18.24 12.53
C MET A 382 1.20 -17.05 12.22
N ILE A 383 1.73 -16.45 13.28
CA ILE A 383 2.77 -15.42 13.24
C ILE A 383 4.10 -16.14 13.37
N GLU A 384 4.92 -16.02 12.34
CA GLU A 384 6.21 -16.68 12.23
C GLU A 384 7.29 -15.64 11.96
N LYS A 385 8.50 -15.91 12.45
CA LYS A 385 9.67 -15.11 12.09
C LYS A 385 10.13 -15.55 10.70
N ASP A 386 10.24 -14.59 9.79
CA ASP A 386 10.79 -14.84 8.46
C ASP A 386 12.32 -14.87 8.54
N GLU A 387 12.89 -16.05 8.30
CA GLU A 387 14.34 -16.27 8.36
C GLU A 387 15.11 -15.47 7.29
N ALA A 388 14.47 -15.16 6.15
CA ALA A 388 15.12 -14.46 5.05
C ALA A 388 15.21 -12.95 5.28
N SER A 389 14.14 -12.34 5.79
CA SER A 389 14.09 -10.90 6.08
C SER A 389 14.47 -10.54 7.51
N GLY A 390 14.47 -11.51 8.43
CA GLY A 390 14.61 -11.29 9.87
C GLY A 390 13.37 -10.74 10.56
N GLY A 391 12.33 -10.38 9.80
CA GLY A 391 11.06 -9.80 10.28
C GLY A 391 10.02 -10.85 10.66
N TYR A 392 8.75 -10.44 10.75
CA TYR A 392 7.62 -11.33 11.04
C TYR A 392 6.62 -11.36 9.89
N LYS A 393 6.00 -12.52 9.66
CA LYS A 393 4.93 -12.70 8.68
C LYS A 393 3.76 -13.48 9.27
N ALA A 394 2.60 -13.31 8.65
CA ALA A 394 1.42 -14.12 8.89
C ALA A 394 1.26 -15.16 7.79
N THR A 395 1.23 -16.44 8.15
CA THR A 395 1.09 -17.57 7.21
C THR A 395 -0.22 -17.55 6.42
N ILE A 396 -1.24 -16.82 6.86
CA ILE A 396 -2.49 -16.64 6.09
C ILE A 396 -2.25 -16.00 4.71
N ARG A 397 -1.11 -15.33 4.55
CA ARG A 397 -0.66 -14.75 3.26
C ARG A 397 0.02 -15.76 2.36
N ASP A 398 0.50 -16.87 2.92
CA ASP A 398 1.16 -17.90 2.15
C ASP A 398 0.16 -18.58 1.21
N LYS A 399 0.69 -19.16 0.14
CA LYS A 399 -0.14 -19.79 -0.92
C LYS A 399 -0.99 -20.93 -0.37
N SER A 400 -0.45 -21.68 0.59
CA SER A 400 -1.09 -22.80 1.26
C SER A 400 -0.72 -22.82 2.74
N LEU A 401 -1.68 -23.19 3.58
CA LEU A 401 -1.46 -23.52 4.98
C LEU A 401 -0.69 -24.85 5.05
N ASN A 402 0.25 -24.94 5.99
CA ASN A 402 0.89 -26.22 6.30
C ASN A 402 -0.11 -27.17 7.00
N THR A 403 0.28 -28.43 7.21
CA THR A 403 -0.61 -29.45 7.80
C THR A 403 -1.11 -29.07 9.20
N GLU A 404 -0.22 -28.57 10.07
CA GLU A 404 -0.59 -28.15 11.43
C GLU A 404 -1.60 -27.00 11.40
N GLU A 405 -1.41 -26.05 10.49
CA GLU A 405 -2.33 -24.93 10.33
C GLU A 405 -3.68 -25.33 9.74
N GLN A 406 -3.72 -26.30 8.82
CA GLN A 406 -4.97 -26.87 8.34
C GLN A 406 -5.73 -27.57 9.47
N GLU A 407 -5.02 -28.29 10.35
CA GLU A 407 -5.60 -28.87 11.56
C GLU A 407 -6.16 -27.79 12.50
N ILE A 408 -5.39 -26.72 12.78
CA ILE A 408 -5.83 -25.59 13.60
C ILE A 408 -7.07 -24.94 12.99
N PHE A 409 -7.05 -24.67 11.70
CA PHE A 409 -8.17 -24.04 11.00
C PHE A 409 -9.43 -24.91 11.08
N ALA A 410 -9.30 -26.22 10.88
CA ALA A 410 -10.41 -27.15 11.07
C ALA A 410 -10.95 -27.16 12.52
N ALA A 411 -10.07 -27.11 13.52
CA ALA A 411 -10.48 -27.06 14.92
C ALA A 411 -11.27 -25.79 15.27
N VAL A 412 -10.83 -24.63 14.76
CA VAL A 412 -11.54 -23.34 14.90
C VAL A 412 -12.95 -23.44 14.31
N MET A 413 -13.07 -23.93 13.08
CA MET A 413 -14.36 -24.04 12.40
C MET A 413 -15.34 -24.98 13.13
N ILE A 414 -14.85 -26.12 13.64
CA ILE A 414 -15.69 -27.03 14.46
C ILE A 414 -16.10 -26.37 15.78
N ASN A 415 -15.21 -25.62 16.42
CA ASN A 415 -15.55 -24.94 17.67
C ASN A 415 -16.69 -23.93 17.46
N LEU A 416 -16.63 -23.15 16.38
CA LEU A 416 -17.67 -22.19 16.03
C LEU A 416 -19.02 -22.87 15.70
N GLU A 417 -18.99 -24.00 15.00
CA GLU A 417 -20.19 -24.80 14.73
C GLU A 417 -20.81 -25.32 16.04
N ASN A 418 -19.99 -25.80 16.96
CA ASN A 418 -20.44 -26.25 18.28
C ASN A 418 -21.02 -25.12 19.14
N GLU A 419 -20.43 -23.92 19.10
CA GLU A 419 -20.97 -22.74 19.80
C GLU A 419 -22.36 -22.36 19.26
N LYS A 420 -22.51 -22.27 17.93
CA LYS A 420 -23.80 -21.99 17.29
C LYS A 420 -24.87 -23.02 17.65
N ASN A 421 -24.51 -24.31 17.61
CA ASN A 421 -25.44 -25.39 17.97
C ASN A 421 -25.88 -25.34 19.44
N LYS A 422 -25.00 -24.92 20.35
CA LYS A 422 -25.35 -24.72 21.77
C LYS A 422 -26.26 -23.51 21.97
N GLU A 423 -26.03 -22.41 21.26
CA GLU A 423 -26.87 -21.21 21.32
C GLU A 423 -28.29 -21.48 20.78
N ASN A 424 -28.40 -22.16 19.64
CA ASN A 424 -29.69 -22.52 19.05
C ASN A 424 -30.51 -23.41 19.99
N LYS A 425 -29.88 -24.42 20.61
CA LYS A 425 -30.56 -25.27 21.61
C LYS A 425 -31.07 -24.48 22.81
N LYS A 426 -30.28 -23.54 23.34
CA LYS A 426 -30.73 -22.66 24.43
C LYS A 426 -31.91 -21.77 24.04
N GLN A 427 -31.96 -21.30 22.80
CA GLN A 427 -33.07 -20.49 22.29
C GLN A 427 -34.33 -21.33 22.09
N GLU A 428 -34.20 -22.55 21.56
CA GLU A 428 -35.30 -23.51 21.44
C GLU A 428 -35.86 -23.89 22.82
N ASP A 429 -34.99 -24.22 23.78
CA ASP A 429 -35.39 -24.56 25.16
C ASP A 429 -36.11 -23.38 25.84
N ASN A 430 -35.60 -22.14 25.68
CA ASN A 430 -36.25 -20.93 26.21
C ASN A 430 -37.58 -20.58 25.51
N SER A 431 -37.78 -21.01 24.26
CA SER A 431 -39.02 -20.77 23.51
C SER A 431 -40.13 -21.80 23.83
N LEU A 432 -39.75 -22.94 24.42
CA LEU A 432 -40.65 -23.98 24.89
C LEU A 432 -41.11 -23.77 26.35
N GLU A 433 -40.48 -22.85 27.08
CA GLU A 433 -40.83 -22.45 28.45
C GLU A 433 -41.73 -21.19 28.54
N LEU A 434 -42.17 -20.65 27.39
CA LEU A 434 -43.18 -19.57 27.24
C LEU A 434 -44.49 -20.14 26.68
#